data_AF-A0A511QHR5-F1
#
_entry.id   AF-A0A511QHR5-F1
#
_cell.length_a   1.000
_cell.length_b   1.000
_cell.length_c   1.000
_cell.angle_alpha   90.00
_cell.angle_beta   90.00
_cell.angle_gamma   90.00
#
_symmetry.space_group_name_H-M   'P 1'
#
loop_
_entity.id
_entity.type
_entity.pdbx_description
1 polymer ?
#
loop_
_entity_poly.entity_id
_entity_poly.type
_entity_poly.pdbx_seq_one_letter_code
_entity_poly.pdbx_strand_id
1 'polypeptide(L)'
;MTSKKNLFLCAILVILGGLVFSYFSVSPVISFVFGVVATLFIFTISSKTPVVQSSDSDPSTKTLYVGNLPYKANESDVRSLFAEYGQVFTVRLMKDKRTGKRRGFGFVVMAADHAPTAITQLNEHEFMERKLKVRIANDPKHPDSGRVELD
;
A
#
# COMPACT_ATOMS: atom_id res chain seq x y z
N MET A 1 25.21 13.80 -14.91
CA MET A 1 25.88 15.08 -14.57
C MET A 1 24.89 16.16 -14.07
N THR A 2 23.87 15.81 -13.28
CA THR A 2 22.78 16.73 -12.85
C THR A 2 22.70 16.96 -11.34
N SER A 3 23.37 16.14 -10.52
CA SER A 3 23.20 16.14 -9.06
C SER A 3 23.72 17.42 -8.36
N LYS A 4 24.79 18.05 -8.86
CA LYS A 4 25.32 19.28 -8.22
C LYS A 4 24.44 20.51 -8.49
N LYS A 5 23.84 20.62 -9.68
CA LYS A 5 23.01 21.78 -10.08
C LYS A 5 21.73 21.89 -9.24
N ASN A 6 21.11 20.75 -8.91
CA ASN A 6 19.90 20.72 -8.06
C ASN A 6 20.21 21.07 -6.60
N LEU A 7 21.40 20.70 -6.11
CA LEU A 7 21.85 21.06 -4.76
C LEU A 7 22.13 22.56 -4.63
N PHE A 8 22.79 23.16 -5.62
CA PHE A 8 23.00 24.61 -5.67
C PHE A 8 21.66 25.36 -5.80
N LEU A 9 20.71 24.85 -6.58
CA LEU A 9 19.37 25.44 -6.69
C LEU A 9 18.62 25.43 -5.34
N CYS A 10 18.67 24.32 -4.59
CA CYS A 10 18.08 24.24 -3.25
C CYS A 10 18.74 25.20 -2.27
N ALA A 11 20.07 25.31 -2.28
CA ALA A 11 20.78 26.24 -1.41
C ALA A 11 20.39 27.70 -1.68
N ILE A 12 20.25 28.08 -2.96
CA ILE A 12 19.80 29.42 -3.36
C ILE A 12 18.36 29.69 -2.87
N LEU A 13 17.45 28.72 -3.03
CA LEU A 13 16.07 28.83 -2.56
C LEU A 13 15.96 28.99 -1.04
N VAL A 14 16.77 28.26 -0.26
CA VAL A 14 16.80 28.36 1.20
C VAL A 14 17.33 29.72 1.65
N ILE A 15 18.38 30.23 1.00
CA ILE A 15 18.97 31.53 1.33
C ILE A 15 18.00 32.67 0.97
N LEU A 16 17.38 32.62 -0.22
CA LEU A 16 16.34 33.58 -0.61
C LEU A 16 15.12 33.51 0.31
N GLY A 17 14.66 32.30 0.65
CA GLY A 17 13.56 32.09 1.58
C GLY A 17 13.86 32.66 2.96
N GLY A 18 15.06 32.42 3.50
CA GLY A 18 15.51 32.97 4.78
C GLY A 18 15.64 34.50 4.76
N LEU A 19 16.14 35.08 3.67
CA LEU A 19 16.26 36.52 3.51
C LEU A 19 14.87 37.19 3.44
N VAL A 20 13.95 36.63 2.64
CA VAL A 20 12.56 37.11 2.55
C VAL A 20 11.82 36.94 3.88
N PHE A 21 12.04 35.82 4.58
CA PHE A 21 11.49 35.57 5.92
C PHE A 21 12.03 36.56 6.98
N SER A 22 13.27 37.04 6.82
CA SER A 22 13.86 38.03 7.72
C SER A 22 13.34 39.46 7.46
N TYR A 23 12.97 39.77 6.20
CA TYR A 23 12.38 41.06 5.83
C TYR A 23 10.87 41.14 6.06
N PHE A 24 10.16 40.01 6.00
CA PHE A 24 8.73 39.97 6.20
C PHE A 24 8.47 39.81 7.70
N SER A 25 8.18 40.93 8.40
CA SER A 25 7.73 40.90 9.79
C SER A 25 6.37 40.20 9.84
N VAL A 26 6.40 38.86 9.87
CA VAL A 26 5.21 38.01 9.91
C VAL A 26 4.50 38.27 11.22
N SER A 27 3.40 39.03 11.14
CA SER A 27 2.46 39.13 12.25
C SER A 27 2.09 37.71 12.72
N PRO A 28 1.96 37.46 14.03
CA PRO A 28 1.57 36.16 14.58
C PRO A 28 0.34 35.55 13.89
N VAL A 29 -0.58 36.38 13.39
CA VAL A 29 -1.75 35.97 12.62
C VAL A 29 -1.38 35.29 11.30
N ILE A 30 -0.40 35.81 10.58
CA ILE A 30 0.06 35.27 9.29
C ILE A 30 0.70 33.89 9.51
N SER A 31 1.51 33.75 10.58
CA SER A 31 2.11 32.46 10.94
C SER A 31 1.05 31.40 11.29
N PHE A 32 -0.02 31.80 11.97
CA PHE A 32 -1.12 30.90 12.30
C PHE A 32 -1.83 30.38 11.04
N VAL A 33 -2.13 31.26 10.08
CA VAL A 33 -2.80 30.88 8.83
C VAL A 33 -1.93 29.94 7.99
N PHE A 34 -0.64 30.25 7.83
CA PHE A 34 0.28 29.36 7.11
C PHE A 34 0.46 28.01 7.82
N GLY A 35 0.49 27.98 9.15
CA GLY A 35 0.54 26.74 9.92
C GLY A 35 -0.69 25.86 9.71
N VAL A 36 -1.89 26.44 9.69
CA VAL A 36 -3.14 25.71 9.41
C VAL A 36 -3.16 25.20 7.97
N VAL A 37 -2.78 26.03 7.00
CA VAL A 37 -2.73 25.64 5.57
C VAL A 37 -1.68 24.56 5.32
N ALA A 38 -0.49 24.68 5.91
CA ALA A 38 0.56 23.66 5.81
C ALA A 38 0.12 22.33 6.44
N THR A 39 -0.58 22.38 7.58
CA THR A 39 -1.14 21.17 8.24
C THR A 39 -2.21 20.51 7.38
N LEU A 40 -3.10 21.28 6.75
CA LEU A 40 -4.11 20.76 5.82
C LEU A 40 -3.46 20.16 4.55
N PHE A 41 -2.39 20.78 4.06
CA PHE A 41 -1.70 20.29 2.87
C PHE A 41 -0.90 19.01 3.15
N ILE A 42 -0.26 18.91 4.32
CA ILE A 42 0.38 17.67 4.80
C ILE A 42 -0.67 16.57 5.03
N PHE A 43 -1.84 16.89 5.60
CA PHE A 43 -2.93 15.94 5.76
C PHE A 43 -3.47 15.43 4.41
N THR A 44 -3.47 16.28 3.37
CA THR A 44 -3.91 15.89 2.03
C THR A 44 -2.87 15.03 1.29
N ILE A 45 -1.57 15.32 1.46
CA ILE A 45 -0.48 14.53 0.83
C ILE A 45 -0.17 13.23 1.58
N SER A 46 -0.55 13.11 2.86
CA SER A 46 -0.36 11.89 3.68
C SER A 46 -1.61 11.01 3.74
N SER A 47 -2.41 10.97 2.68
CA SER A 47 -3.53 10.01 2.56
C SER A 47 -3.11 8.67 1.89
N LYS A 48 -1.84 8.27 2.02
CA LYS A 48 -1.36 6.94 1.59
C LYS A 48 -0.43 6.28 2.60
N THR A 49 -0.80 6.32 3.87
CA THR A 49 -0.39 5.23 4.78
C THR A 49 -1.38 4.08 4.57
N PRO A 50 -0.97 2.90 4.09
CA PRO A 50 -1.82 1.73 4.12
C PRO A 50 -1.93 1.33 5.59
N VAL A 51 -3.00 1.79 6.24
CA VAL A 51 -3.43 1.23 7.51
C VAL A 51 -3.55 -0.27 7.28
N VAL A 52 -2.75 -1.05 8.01
CA VAL A 52 -2.94 -2.49 8.14
C VAL A 52 -4.25 -2.66 8.89
N GLN A 53 -5.35 -2.66 8.15
CA GLN A 53 -6.68 -2.95 8.69
C GLN A 53 -6.74 -4.45 8.97
N SER A 54 -6.75 -4.74 10.27
CA SER A 54 -7.31 -5.94 10.85
C SER A 54 -8.66 -6.27 10.21
N SER A 55 -8.79 -7.53 9.85
CA SER A 55 -9.96 -8.17 9.27
C SER A 55 -11.19 -8.01 10.16
N ASP A 56 -11.99 -6.99 9.90
CA ASP A 56 -13.44 -7.08 10.05
C ASP A 56 -14.03 -7.03 8.65
N SER A 57 -14.94 -7.95 8.38
CA SER A 57 -15.57 -8.22 7.09
C SER A 57 -16.39 -7.01 6.62
N ASP A 58 -15.71 -6.02 6.06
CA ASP A 58 -16.38 -4.92 5.37
C ASP A 58 -17.01 -5.51 4.09
N PRO A 59 -18.35 -5.48 3.92
CA PRO A 59 -19.03 -6.09 2.77
C PRO A 59 -18.59 -5.48 1.44
N SER A 60 -17.91 -4.33 1.47
CA SER A 60 -17.37 -3.65 0.30
C SER A 60 -16.06 -4.25 -0.22
N THR A 61 -15.40 -5.14 0.53
CA THR A 61 -14.10 -5.72 0.15
C THR A 61 -14.12 -7.24 0.10
N LYS A 62 -13.25 -7.81 -0.73
CA LYS A 62 -13.13 -9.25 -0.91
C LYS A 62 -11.66 -9.66 -0.95
N THR A 63 -11.35 -10.75 -0.26
CA THR A 63 -10.00 -11.30 -0.23
C THR A 63 -9.87 -12.37 -1.32
N LEU A 64 -8.85 -12.23 -2.15
CA LEU A 64 -8.46 -13.19 -3.17
C LEU A 64 -7.21 -13.95 -2.75
N TYR A 65 -7.21 -15.25 -3.00
CA TYR A 65 -6.03 -16.09 -2.94
C TYR A 65 -5.31 -16.07 -4.29
N VAL A 66 -4.00 -15.87 -4.25
CA VAL A 66 -3.13 -15.86 -5.42
C VAL A 66 -2.04 -16.89 -5.23
N GLY A 67 -2.12 -17.99 -5.98
CA GLY A 67 -1.20 -19.12 -5.92
C GLY A 67 -0.29 -19.23 -7.13
N ASN A 68 0.72 -20.11 -7.00
CA ASN A 68 1.74 -20.38 -8.01
C ASN A 68 2.59 -19.14 -8.39
N LEU A 69 2.68 -18.17 -7.49
CA LEU A 69 3.49 -16.97 -7.69
C LEU A 69 4.97 -17.35 -7.81
N PRO A 70 5.71 -16.70 -8.74
CA PRO A 70 7.15 -16.82 -8.83
C PRO A 70 7.81 -16.43 -7.50
N TYR A 71 8.84 -17.16 -7.09
CA TYR A 71 9.58 -16.81 -5.87
C TYR A 71 10.25 -15.43 -5.96
N LYS A 72 10.46 -14.89 -7.17
CA LYS A 72 11.00 -13.54 -7.36
C LYS A 72 9.95 -12.44 -7.22
N ALA A 73 8.66 -12.76 -7.33
CA ALA A 73 7.57 -11.79 -7.26
C ALA A 73 7.47 -11.11 -5.88
N ASN A 74 7.39 -9.78 -5.88
CA ASN A 74 7.21 -8.97 -4.68
C ASN A 74 5.76 -8.51 -4.53
N GLU A 75 5.44 -7.96 -3.36
CA GLU A 75 4.12 -7.39 -3.06
C GLU A 75 3.77 -6.24 -4.02
N SER A 76 4.77 -5.43 -4.40
CA SER A 76 4.59 -4.35 -5.37
C SER A 76 4.20 -4.86 -6.76
N ASP A 77 4.83 -5.94 -7.23
CA ASP A 77 4.56 -6.50 -8.57
C ASP A 77 3.14 -7.06 -8.64
N VAL A 78 2.73 -7.80 -7.59
CA VAL A 78 1.37 -8.32 -7.46
C VAL A 78 0.37 -7.18 -7.31
N ARG A 79 0.69 -6.14 -6.54
CA ARG A 79 -0.18 -4.97 -6.41
C ARG A 79 -0.42 -4.29 -7.75
N SER A 80 0.63 -4.06 -8.54
CA SER A 80 0.51 -3.44 -9.87
C SER A 80 -0.34 -4.29 -10.81
N LEU A 81 -0.12 -5.61 -10.84
CA LEU A 81 -0.90 -6.52 -11.68
C LEU A 81 -2.40 -6.48 -11.34
N PHE A 82 -2.75 -6.48 -10.04
CA PHE A 82 -4.15 -6.44 -9.62
C PHE A 82 -4.77 -5.04 -9.75
N ALA A 83 -3.95 -3.98 -9.72
CA ALA A 83 -4.41 -2.60 -9.85
C ALA A 83 -4.99 -2.27 -11.23
N GLU A 84 -4.62 -3.03 -12.27
CA GLU A 84 -5.20 -2.90 -13.61
C GLU A 84 -6.69 -3.28 -13.67
N TYR A 85 -7.15 -4.12 -12.74
CA TYR A 85 -8.52 -4.63 -12.69
C TYR A 85 -9.38 -3.95 -11.63
N GLY A 86 -8.79 -3.18 -10.72
CA GLY A 86 -9.53 -2.42 -9.70
C GLY A 86 -8.69 -1.94 -8.53
N GLN A 87 -9.35 -1.28 -7.57
CA GLN A 87 -8.68 -0.78 -6.37
C GLN A 87 -8.22 -1.93 -5.46
N VAL A 88 -6.90 -2.01 -5.28
CA VAL A 88 -6.25 -2.93 -4.33
C VAL A 88 -5.99 -2.20 -3.01
N PHE A 89 -6.47 -2.77 -1.90
CA PHE A 89 -6.23 -2.26 -0.56
C PHE A 89 -4.92 -2.81 0.00
N THR A 90 -4.85 -4.13 0.11
CA THR A 90 -3.75 -4.84 0.78
C THR A 90 -3.26 -6.02 -0.04
N VAL A 91 -1.94 -6.23 -0.06
CA VAL A 91 -1.31 -7.43 -0.63
C VAL A 91 -0.42 -8.03 0.44
N ARG A 92 -0.53 -9.33 0.66
CA ARG A 92 0.26 -10.06 1.66
C ARG A 92 0.82 -11.33 1.03
N LEU A 93 2.15 -11.42 0.89
CA LEU A 93 2.80 -12.63 0.38
C LEU A 93 3.28 -13.54 1.51
N MET A 94 2.97 -14.84 1.42
CA MET A 94 3.32 -15.77 2.49
C MET A 94 4.77 -16.21 2.37
N LYS A 95 5.48 -16.11 3.50
CA LYS A 95 6.84 -16.63 3.69
C LYS A 95 6.80 -17.74 4.72
N ASP A 96 7.66 -18.73 4.55
CA ASP A 96 7.93 -19.74 5.56
C ASP A 96 8.60 -19.06 6.76
N LYS A 97 8.02 -19.22 7.96
CA LYS A 97 8.52 -18.59 9.19
C LYS A 97 9.86 -19.17 9.64
N ARG A 98 10.17 -20.42 9.29
CA ARG A 98 11.41 -21.10 9.69
C ARG A 98 12.55 -20.83 8.72
N THR A 99 12.26 -20.82 7.41
CA THR A 99 13.30 -20.68 6.37
C THR A 99 13.36 -19.29 5.73
N GLY A 100 12.37 -18.42 5.98
CA GLY A 100 12.24 -17.11 5.34
C GLY A 100 11.91 -17.16 3.84
N LYS A 101 11.89 -18.34 3.22
CA LYS A 101 11.63 -18.51 1.79
C LYS A 101 10.16 -18.21 1.48
N ARG A 102 9.91 -17.61 0.32
CA ARG A 102 8.56 -17.35 -0.18
C ARG A 102 7.87 -18.67 -0.50
N ARG A 103 6.61 -18.81 -0.11
CA ARG A 103 5.83 -20.03 -0.35
C ARG A 103 5.18 -20.09 -1.74
N GLY A 104 5.35 -19.04 -2.55
CA GLY A 104 4.76 -18.96 -3.89
C GLY A 104 3.25 -18.74 -3.88
N PHE A 105 2.71 -18.15 -2.81
CA PHE A 105 1.32 -17.72 -2.75
C PHE A 105 1.13 -16.54 -1.80
N GLY A 106 -0.01 -15.87 -1.93
CA GLY A 106 -0.40 -14.74 -1.10
C GLY A 106 -1.89 -14.45 -1.15
N PHE A 107 -2.25 -13.35 -0.50
CA PHE A 107 -3.62 -12.86 -0.41
C PHE A 107 -3.65 -11.40 -0.85
N VAL A 108 -4.70 -11.04 -1.60
CA VAL A 108 -4.95 -9.69 -2.10
C VAL A 108 -6.34 -9.26 -1.66
N VAL A 109 -6.45 -8.13 -0.96
CA VAL A 109 -7.73 -7.53 -0.58
C VAL A 109 -8.04 -6.42 -1.57
N MET A 110 -9.20 -6.52 -2.21
CA MET A 110 -9.66 -5.57 -3.23
C MET A 110 -11.17 -5.33 -3.12
N ALA A 111 -11.67 -4.33 -3.84
CA ALA A 111 -13.11 -4.03 -3.83
C ALA A 111 -13.92 -5.24 -4.33
N ALA A 112 -15.03 -5.53 -3.66
CA ALA A 112 -15.85 -6.70 -3.95
C ALA A 112 -16.38 -6.72 -5.39
N ASP A 113 -16.66 -5.55 -5.95
CA ASP A 113 -17.16 -5.37 -7.32
C ASP A 113 -16.14 -5.76 -8.38
N HIS A 114 -14.85 -5.54 -8.11
CA HIS A 114 -13.75 -5.81 -9.05
C HIS A 114 -13.14 -7.20 -8.89
N ALA A 115 -13.33 -7.82 -7.72
CA ALA A 115 -12.84 -9.16 -7.41
C ALA A 115 -13.20 -10.24 -8.46
N PRO A 116 -14.45 -10.38 -8.94
CA PRO A 116 -14.80 -11.40 -9.93
C PRO A 116 -14.08 -11.20 -11.27
N THR A 117 -14.00 -9.95 -11.74
CA THR A 117 -13.30 -9.60 -12.98
C THR A 117 -11.81 -9.95 -12.89
N ALA A 118 -11.16 -9.58 -11.78
CA ALA A 118 -9.76 -9.90 -11.57
C ALA A 118 -9.50 -11.41 -11.52
N ILE A 119 -10.40 -12.21 -10.91
CA ILE A 119 -10.28 -13.68 -10.91
C ILE A 119 -10.34 -14.21 -12.33
N THR A 120 -11.34 -13.82 -13.13
CA THR A 120 -11.51 -14.38 -14.48
C THR A 120 -10.36 -14.02 -15.41
N GLN A 121 -9.78 -12.82 -15.28
CA GLN A 121 -8.69 -12.36 -16.14
C GLN A 121 -7.32 -12.88 -15.70
N LEU A 122 -7.06 -12.97 -14.39
CA LEU A 122 -5.75 -13.36 -13.87
C LEU A 122 -5.61 -14.84 -13.55
N ASN A 123 -6.71 -15.58 -13.43
CA ASN A 123 -6.63 -17.01 -13.25
C ASN A 123 -6.09 -17.68 -14.52
N GLU A 124 -5.05 -18.50 -14.37
CA GLU A 124 -4.27 -19.12 -15.45
C GLU A 124 -3.44 -18.16 -16.32
N HIS A 125 -3.45 -16.86 -15.99
CA HIS A 125 -2.62 -15.87 -16.66
C HIS A 125 -1.13 -16.13 -16.39
N GLU A 126 -0.31 -15.99 -17.42
CA GLU A 126 1.13 -16.19 -17.33
C GLU A 126 1.82 -14.96 -16.73
N PHE A 127 2.49 -15.15 -15.60
CA PHE A 127 3.21 -14.11 -14.89
C PHE A 127 4.61 -14.60 -14.53
N MET A 128 5.62 -14.00 -15.16
CA MET A 128 7.04 -14.39 -15.05
C MET A 128 7.23 -15.92 -15.22
N GLU A 129 6.77 -16.45 -16.36
CA GLU A 129 6.90 -17.87 -16.75
C GLU A 129 6.11 -18.83 -15.86
N ARG A 130 5.13 -18.34 -15.09
CA ARG A 130 4.28 -19.17 -14.23
C ARG A 130 2.82 -18.77 -14.38
N LYS A 131 1.95 -19.77 -14.58
CA LYS A 131 0.50 -19.55 -14.60
C LYS A 131 -0.02 -19.29 -13.19
N LEU A 132 -0.61 -18.12 -12.96
CA LEU A 132 -1.19 -17.79 -11.67
C LEU A 132 -2.46 -18.60 -11.40
N LYS A 133 -2.73 -18.86 -10.12
CA LYS A 133 -4.00 -19.44 -9.69
C LYS A 133 -4.73 -18.45 -8.80
N VAL A 134 -5.78 -17.83 -9.32
CA VAL A 134 -6.54 -16.78 -8.61
C VAL A 134 -7.92 -17.30 -8.28
N ARG A 135 -8.35 -17.12 -7.03
CA ARG A 135 -9.67 -17.55 -6.55
C ARG A 135 -10.08 -16.75 -5.32
N ILE A 136 -11.35 -16.77 -4.96
CA ILE A 136 -11.83 -16.20 -3.69
C ILE A 136 -11.09 -16.92 -2.55
N ALA A 137 -10.52 -16.16 -1.62
CA ALA A 137 -9.89 -16.72 -0.44
C ALA A 137 -10.98 -17.23 0.51
N ASN A 138 -10.77 -18.42 1.07
CA ASN A 138 -11.53 -18.83 2.24
C ASN A 138 -11.08 -17.97 3.43
N ASP A 139 -12.00 -17.67 4.33
CA ASP A 139 -11.69 -16.94 5.54
C ASP A 139 -10.46 -17.56 6.23
N PRO A 140 -9.48 -16.73 6.62
CA PRO A 140 -8.34 -17.25 7.36
C PRO A 140 -8.90 -17.87 8.64
N LYS A 141 -8.86 -19.20 8.74
CA LYS A 141 -9.14 -19.90 9.99
C LYS A 141 -8.25 -19.28 11.06
N HIS A 142 -8.83 -18.44 11.92
CA HIS A 142 -8.11 -17.86 13.02
C HIS A 142 -7.72 -19.01 13.95
N PRO A 143 -6.44 -19.19 14.30
CA PRO A 143 -6.02 -20.31 15.14
C PRO A 143 -6.49 -20.23 16.60
N ASP A 144 -7.42 -19.33 16.98
CA ASP A 144 -7.91 -19.17 18.36
C ASP A 144 -9.41 -19.48 18.55
N SER A 145 -10.07 -20.16 17.60
CA SER A 145 -11.48 -20.59 17.75
C SER A 145 -11.65 -21.92 18.51
N GLY A 146 -10.70 -22.29 19.38
CA GLY A 146 -10.63 -23.63 19.97
C GLY A 146 -10.28 -23.71 21.45
N ARG A 147 -10.22 -22.60 22.19
CA ARG A 147 -10.20 -22.69 23.66
C ARG A 147 -11.63 -22.95 24.15
N VAL A 148 -11.97 -24.23 24.18
CA VAL A 148 -13.10 -24.75 24.96
C VAL A 148 -12.78 -24.45 26.42
N GLU A 149 -13.57 -23.55 27.02
CA GLU A 149 -13.65 -23.36 28.46
C GLU A 149 -14.19 -24.68 29.05
N LEU A 150 -13.31 -25.43 29.72
CA LEU A 150 -13.68 -26.57 30.54
C LEU A 150 -13.73 -26.05 31.98
N ASP A 151 -14.93 -25.77 32.47
CA ASP A 151 -15.26 -25.78 33.91
C ASP A 151 -15.50 -27.21 34.40
#